data_AF-A0A5C9DZ29-F1
#
_entry.id   AF-A0A5C9DZ29-F1
#
_cell.length_a   1.000
_cell.length_b   1.000
_cell.length_c   1.000
_cell.angle_alpha   90.00
_cell.angle_beta   90.00
_cell.angle_gamma   90.00
#
_symmetry.space_group_name_H-M   'P 1'
#
loop_
_entity.id
_entity.type
_entity.pdbx_description
1 polymer ?
#
loop_
_entity_poly.entity_id
_entity_poly.type
_entity_poly.pdbx_seq_one_letter_code
_entity_poly.pdbx_strand_id
1 'polypeptide(L)'
;MPQSEDKEEKDKKEMDKKEETKKEGDKKDEEELLVIFLSPSDSVRSQMAKGILRAKFGDHYDVFTAGADPKELHPLAIDVMKEIDIDISHQTSDSHTKSIGDKVFDYVISLYNERVETPPPFPEGKNYTHINIRHPPVKKEEKDLRPIFREIRDEIKEYIEKNFDPSLFDPERLRLENEAEKTPKPRQLIEEGEEEGPIEEYILDPIEKRITLRSTSGVLLISCFGLGMLFSNIFGALYLDFWEQNISFVMGDITIRLTLKDWINEGLMTLFFLMIGLEIKREIKGGVLSSLEEACLPIMAAIGGMIFPALIFISLNFQTDAVRGWGIPITTDVALALTVLMLLGNKVKDSSRIFLMSYAVADAIGGILVIGVFYTKSIDVFALFIALGLISLAFILNPLKIRRGEIYAIIGVGAWIAFLYSGISPVLAGVLLAFAIPLKPKIHPTDFIQASWETLDEYKKATETSTSETTQDSEHALFTLQTAVKEATSPLSKLEEKLNEVVHYLVLPIFVLANSGIILTNINLIQNIFQSIPLGIIIGIFGKIIGITLFSYIACCILKICKLPEDMNHREVFGAAILGGIGFTSAIFMTELAYDTPLYIIQSKIGILISSILAAILGYLWLFFNYRFIERKNNE
;
A
#
# COMPACT_ATOMS: atom_id res chain seq x y z
N MET A 1 -82.14 -22.27 -9.84
CA MET A 1 -80.74 -21.82 -10.00
C MET A 1 -79.85 -22.85 -9.31
N PRO A 2 -79.30 -23.83 -10.03
CA PRO A 2 -78.34 -24.79 -9.47
C PRO A 2 -77.00 -24.61 -10.19
N GLN A 3 -76.15 -23.68 -9.75
CA GLN A 3 -74.79 -23.51 -10.27
C GLN A 3 -73.78 -23.04 -9.20
N SER A 4 -74.14 -23.02 -7.91
CA SER A 4 -73.24 -22.57 -6.83
C SER A 4 -72.62 -23.71 -6.01
N GLU A 5 -73.23 -24.90 -5.95
CA GLU A 5 -72.73 -26.00 -5.10
C GLU A 5 -71.62 -26.84 -5.76
N ASP A 6 -71.65 -27.02 -7.09
CA ASP A 6 -70.61 -27.78 -7.82
C ASP A 6 -69.24 -27.07 -7.90
N LYS A 7 -69.19 -25.76 -7.60
CA LYS A 7 -67.96 -24.96 -7.61
C LYS A 7 -67.22 -25.07 -6.28
N GLU A 8 -67.94 -25.01 -5.16
CA GLU A 8 -67.35 -25.15 -3.82
C GLU A 8 -66.77 -26.54 -3.57
N GLU A 9 -67.38 -27.61 -4.10
CA GLU A 9 -66.86 -28.97 -3.91
C GLU A 9 -65.63 -29.26 -4.78
N LYS A 10 -65.51 -28.60 -5.95
CA LYS A 10 -64.29 -28.63 -6.78
C LYS A 10 -63.15 -27.83 -6.15
N ASP A 11 -63.45 -26.66 -5.61
CA ASP A 11 -62.45 -25.80 -4.98
C ASP A 11 -61.90 -26.42 -3.67
N LYS A 12 -62.73 -27.16 -2.91
CA LYS A 12 -62.26 -27.96 -1.75
C LYS A 12 -61.36 -29.13 -2.15
N LYS A 13 -61.71 -29.89 -3.19
CA LYS A 13 -60.87 -31.01 -3.67
C LYS A 13 -59.56 -30.53 -4.30
N GLU A 14 -59.49 -29.32 -4.86
CA GLU A 14 -58.25 -28.69 -5.31
C GLU A 14 -57.41 -28.11 -4.16
N MET A 15 -58.05 -27.62 -3.08
CA MET A 15 -57.34 -27.19 -1.86
C MET A 15 -56.72 -28.38 -1.11
N ASP A 16 -57.45 -29.48 -0.93
CA ASP A 16 -56.94 -30.67 -0.24
C ASP A 16 -55.79 -31.33 -1.02
N LYS A 17 -55.88 -31.36 -2.37
CA LYS A 17 -54.76 -31.79 -3.22
C LYS A 17 -53.55 -30.84 -3.16
N LYS A 18 -53.78 -29.53 -3.05
CA LYS A 18 -52.71 -28.53 -2.90
C LYS A 18 -52.03 -28.64 -1.54
N GLU A 19 -52.77 -28.94 -0.46
CA GLU A 19 -52.22 -29.17 0.87
C GLU A 19 -51.46 -30.50 0.98
N GLU A 20 -51.89 -31.56 0.31
CA GLU A 20 -51.12 -32.82 0.21
C GLU A 20 -49.82 -32.62 -0.61
N THR A 21 -49.85 -31.90 -1.74
CA THR A 21 -48.61 -31.54 -2.46
C THR A 21 -47.74 -30.52 -1.73
N LYS A 22 -48.29 -29.72 -0.82
CA LYS A 22 -47.50 -28.83 0.05
C LYS A 22 -46.80 -29.62 1.16
N LYS A 23 -47.46 -30.64 1.74
CA LYS A 23 -46.85 -31.51 2.75
C LYS A 23 -45.80 -32.48 2.19
N GLU A 24 -45.85 -32.81 0.90
CA GLU A 24 -44.76 -33.53 0.21
C GLU A 24 -43.65 -32.58 -0.30
N GLY A 25 -43.92 -31.28 -0.44
CA GLY A 25 -42.96 -30.26 -0.87
C GLY A 25 -42.16 -29.59 0.26
N ASP A 26 -42.70 -29.50 1.48
CA ASP A 26 -42.07 -28.81 2.64
C ASP A 26 -41.05 -29.67 3.41
N LYS A 27 -40.51 -30.74 2.81
CA LYS A 27 -39.49 -31.60 3.44
C LYS A 27 -38.09 -31.50 2.83
N LYS A 28 -37.83 -30.46 2.01
CA LYS A 28 -36.59 -30.39 1.22
C LYS A 28 -35.83 -29.06 1.20
N ASP A 29 -36.19 -28.11 2.05
CA ASP A 29 -35.45 -26.84 2.18
C ASP A 29 -34.98 -26.62 3.63
N GLU A 30 -34.35 -27.63 4.26
CA GLU A 30 -33.34 -27.35 5.28
C GLU A 30 -32.06 -27.00 4.51
N GLU A 31 -31.58 -25.76 4.60
CA GLU A 31 -30.31 -25.36 3.98
C GLU A 31 -29.19 -26.26 4.51
N GLU A 32 -28.61 -27.09 3.64
CA GLU A 32 -27.46 -27.94 3.97
C GLU A 32 -26.30 -27.06 4.45
N LEU A 33 -25.74 -27.39 5.63
CA LEU A 33 -24.65 -26.62 6.22
C LEU A 33 -23.35 -26.85 5.44
N LEU A 34 -22.63 -25.77 5.13
CA LEU A 34 -21.38 -25.82 4.37
C LEU A 34 -20.20 -26.16 5.28
N VAL A 35 -19.51 -27.27 5.03
CA VAL A 35 -18.35 -27.73 5.80
C VAL A 35 -17.13 -27.82 4.91
N ILE A 36 -15.97 -27.31 5.35
CA ILE A 36 -14.69 -27.51 4.66
C ILE A 36 -13.63 -28.11 5.58
N PHE A 37 -12.95 -29.16 5.11
CA PHE A 37 -11.78 -29.75 5.77
C PHE A 37 -10.47 -29.32 5.10
N LEU A 38 -9.51 -28.83 5.88
CA LEU A 38 -8.21 -28.33 5.44
C LEU A 38 -7.06 -29.23 5.90
N SER A 39 -6.16 -29.64 5.00
CA SER A 39 -4.93 -30.39 5.33
C SER A 39 -3.69 -29.75 4.67
N PRO A 40 -2.55 -29.57 5.38
CA PRO A 40 -1.38 -28.87 4.85
C PRO A 40 -0.67 -29.54 3.67
N SER A 41 -0.59 -30.87 3.59
CA SER A 41 0.50 -31.51 2.82
C SER A 41 0.17 -32.72 1.95
N ASP A 42 -0.89 -33.50 2.26
CA ASP A 42 -1.14 -34.79 1.60
C ASP A 42 -2.61 -35.06 1.21
N SER A 43 -3.54 -34.16 1.51
CA SER A 43 -5.00 -34.31 1.30
C SER A 43 -5.66 -35.58 1.89
N VAL A 44 -4.91 -36.51 2.48
CA VAL A 44 -5.40 -37.81 2.98
C VAL A 44 -6.43 -37.60 4.08
N ARG A 45 -6.09 -36.80 5.11
CA ARG A 45 -6.96 -36.56 6.27
C ARG A 45 -8.25 -35.84 5.87
N SER A 46 -8.14 -34.79 5.06
CA SER A 46 -9.29 -34.01 4.59
C SER A 46 -10.22 -34.86 3.72
N GLN A 47 -9.69 -35.73 2.85
CA GLN A 47 -10.49 -36.62 2.01
C GLN A 47 -11.16 -37.75 2.81
N MET A 48 -10.47 -38.34 3.79
CA MET A 48 -11.08 -39.28 4.72
C MET A 48 -12.24 -38.63 5.48
N ALA A 49 -12.04 -37.42 6.00
CA ALA A 49 -13.07 -36.67 6.72
C ALA A 49 -14.29 -36.37 5.83
N LYS A 50 -14.06 -35.93 4.59
CA LYS A 50 -15.14 -35.74 3.59
C LYS A 50 -15.89 -37.03 3.30
N GLY A 51 -15.18 -38.14 3.14
CA GLY A 51 -15.79 -39.46 2.94
C GLY A 51 -16.67 -39.89 4.10
N ILE A 52 -16.19 -39.74 5.34
CA ILE A 52 -16.91 -40.13 6.56
C ILE A 52 -18.15 -39.26 6.77
N LEU A 53 -18.00 -37.93 6.70
CA LEU A 53 -19.11 -37.00 6.93
C LEU A 53 -20.21 -37.20 5.88
N ARG A 54 -19.84 -37.33 4.61
CA ARG A 54 -20.80 -37.54 3.52
C ARG A 54 -21.51 -38.89 3.61
N ALA A 55 -20.82 -39.96 3.99
CA ALA A 55 -21.41 -41.28 4.10
C ALA A 55 -22.39 -41.41 5.29
N LYS A 56 -22.17 -40.65 6.36
CA LYS A 56 -22.97 -40.73 7.60
C LYS A 56 -24.07 -39.67 7.68
N PHE A 57 -23.78 -38.45 7.26
CA PHE A 57 -24.61 -37.28 7.50
C PHE A 57 -24.77 -36.41 6.23
N GLY A 58 -24.57 -36.99 5.04
CA GLY A 58 -24.57 -36.26 3.77
C GLY A 58 -25.90 -35.60 3.38
N ASP A 59 -27.01 -35.93 4.05
CA ASP A 59 -28.32 -35.29 3.86
C ASP A 59 -28.44 -33.94 4.60
N HIS A 60 -27.46 -33.59 5.46
CA HIS A 60 -27.48 -32.36 6.28
C HIS A 60 -26.30 -31.41 6.01
N TYR A 61 -25.27 -31.87 5.30
CA TYR A 61 -24.02 -31.13 5.11
C TYR A 61 -23.50 -31.22 3.67
N ASP A 62 -23.11 -30.09 3.10
CA ASP A 62 -22.35 -30.02 1.85
C ASP A 62 -20.85 -29.84 2.16
N VAL A 63 -20.03 -30.82 1.74
CA VAL A 63 -18.68 -31.04 2.29
C VAL A 63 -17.57 -30.84 1.26
N PHE A 64 -16.67 -29.91 1.57
CA PHE A 64 -15.54 -29.48 0.75
C PHE A 64 -14.20 -29.87 1.38
N THR A 65 -13.15 -29.93 0.56
CA THR A 65 -11.79 -30.22 1.03
C THR A 65 -10.77 -29.36 0.32
N ALA A 66 -9.85 -28.75 1.05
CA ALA A 66 -8.73 -28.04 0.44
C ALA A 66 -7.39 -28.49 1.03
N GLY A 67 -6.36 -28.50 0.17
CA GLY A 67 -4.99 -28.78 0.56
C GLY A 67 -4.01 -27.78 -0.05
N ALA A 68 -2.90 -27.49 0.65
CA ALA A 68 -1.88 -26.56 0.15
C ALA A 68 -1.03 -27.17 -0.99
N ASP A 69 -0.91 -28.51 -1.03
CA ASP A 69 -0.27 -29.29 -2.10
C ASP A 69 -1.14 -30.54 -2.40
N PRO A 70 -2.22 -30.40 -3.20
CA PRO A 70 -3.17 -31.48 -3.44
C PRO A 70 -2.52 -32.61 -4.25
N LYS A 71 -2.35 -33.77 -3.61
CA LYS A 71 -1.78 -34.98 -4.21
C LYS A 71 -2.88 -35.99 -4.54
N GLU A 72 -2.55 -36.96 -5.39
CA GLU A 72 -3.43 -38.10 -5.63
C GLU A 72 -3.72 -38.84 -4.32
N LEU A 73 -4.96 -39.29 -4.15
CA LEU A 73 -5.42 -40.00 -2.96
C LEU A 73 -4.56 -41.24 -2.68
N HIS A 74 -4.05 -41.35 -1.46
CA HIS A 74 -3.15 -42.42 -1.08
C HIS A 74 -3.84 -43.80 -1.11
N PRO A 75 -3.27 -44.86 -1.73
CA PRO A 75 -3.92 -46.17 -1.85
C PRO A 75 -4.32 -46.81 -0.51
N LEU A 76 -3.49 -46.66 0.54
CA LEU A 76 -3.83 -47.14 1.87
C LEU A 76 -5.03 -46.41 2.50
N ALA A 77 -5.29 -45.16 2.12
CA ALA A 77 -6.48 -44.44 2.56
C ALA A 77 -7.75 -45.06 2.00
N ILE A 78 -7.73 -45.44 0.72
CA ILE A 78 -8.84 -46.16 0.07
C ILE A 78 -9.06 -47.51 0.75
N ASP A 79 -7.98 -48.27 0.99
CA ASP A 79 -8.06 -49.59 1.62
C ASP A 79 -8.70 -49.52 3.02
N VAL A 80 -8.24 -48.63 3.90
CA VAL A 80 -8.79 -48.54 5.27
C VAL A 80 -10.19 -47.96 5.32
N MET A 81 -10.57 -47.12 4.35
CA MET A 81 -11.92 -46.58 4.26
C MET A 81 -12.92 -47.63 3.74
N LYS A 82 -12.49 -48.50 2.82
CA LYS A 82 -13.29 -49.66 2.38
C LYS A 82 -13.60 -50.65 3.50
N GLU A 83 -12.75 -50.75 4.51
CA GLU A 83 -13.02 -51.59 5.70
C GLU A 83 -14.23 -51.12 6.51
N ILE A 84 -14.64 -49.85 6.36
CA ILE A 84 -15.85 -49.28 6.99
C ILE A 84 -16.95 -49.00 5.97
N ASP A 85 -16.91 -49.69 4.81
CA ASP A 85 -17.88 -49.55 3.71
C ASP A 85 -17.96 -48.15 3.09
N ILE A 86 -16.89 -47.34 3.16
CA ILE A 86 -16.82 -46.01 2.55
C ILE A 86 -15.81 -46.02 1.40
N ASP A 87 -16.30 -45.84 0.16
CA ASP A 87 -15.43 -45.72 -1.01
C ASP A 87 -15.08 -44.25 -1.30
N ILE A 88 -13.81 -43.90 -1.10
CA ILE A 88 -13.26 -42.58 -1.40
C ILE A 88 -12.43 -42.55 -2.69
N SER A 89 -12.34 -43.65 -3.44
CA SER A 89 -11.46 -43.78 -4.62
C SER A 89 -11.76 -42.78 -5.76
N HIS A 90 -12.96 -42.22 -5.79
CA HIS A 90 -13.39 -41.22 -6.77
C HIS A 90 -13.18 -39.77 -6.29
N GLN A 91 -12.72 -39.55 -5.05
CA GLN A 91 -12.53 -38.21 -4.51
C GLN A 91 -11.26 -37.56 -5.05
N THR A 92 -11.35 -36.26 -5.31
CA THR A 92 -10.20 -35.39 -5.58
C THR A 92 -10.21 -34.26 -4.57
N SER A 93 -9.03 -33.74 -4.22
CA SER A 93 -8.94 -32.53 -3.39
C SER A 93 -9.26 -31.34 -4.28
N ASP A 94 -10.07 -30.40 -3.79
CA ASP A 94 -10.39 -29.19 -4.53
C ASP A 94 -9.12 -28.32 -4.54
N SER A 95 -8.34 -28.41 -5.63
CA SER A 95 -7.06 -27.73 -5.74
C SER A 95 -7.28 -26.26 -6.10
N HIS A 96 -6.91 -25.37 -5.18
CA HIS A 96 -6.89 -23.92 -5.32
C HIS A 96 -8.24 -23.19 -5.27
N THR A 97 -8.15 -21.99 -4.69
CA THR A 97 -9.09 -20.88 -4.55
C THR A 97 -10.08 -20.61 -5.71
N LYS A 98 -9.94 -21.24 -6.88
CA LYS A 98 -10.88 -21.10 -8.02
C LYS A 98 -12.15 -21.95 -7.89
N SER A 99 -12.13 -23.08 -7.19
CA SER A 99 -13.33 -23.95 -7.03
C SER A 99 -14.16 -23.61 -5.79
N ILE A 100 -13.54 -22.97 -4.80
CA ILE A 100 -14.17 -22.57 -3.54
C ILE A 100 -14.99 -21.27 -3.69
N GLY A 101 -14.60 -20.38 -4.62
CA GLY A 101 -15.31 -19.12 -4.88
C GLY A 101 -15.38 -18.21 -3.64
N ASP A 102 -16.37 -17.30 -3.61
CA ASP A 102 -16.67 -16.43 -2.46
C ASP A 102 -17.62 -17.10 -1.43
N LYS A 103 -17.55 -18.44 -1.30
CA LYS A 103 -18.42 -19.17 -0.37
C LYS A 103 -17.99 -18.90 1.07
N VAL A 104 -18.97 -18.60 1.92
CA VAL A 104 -18.80 -18.51 3.37
C VAL A 104 -19.20 -19.85 3.98
N PHE A 105 -18.24 -20.56 4.58
CA PHE A 105 -18.48 -21.87 5.18
C PHE A 105 -19.08 -21.75 6.58
N ASP A 106 -20.01 -22.63 6.93
CA ASP A 106 -20.52 -22.72 8.30
C ASP A 106 -19.48 -23.34 9.23
N TYR A 107 -18.69 -24.30 8.73
CA TYR A 107 -17.61 -24.96 9.46
C TYR A 107 -16.32 -25.05 8.64
N VAL A 108 -15.22 -24.58 9.21
CA VAL A 108 -13.87 -24.65 8.66
C VAL A 108 -12.99 -25.46 9.62
N ILE A 109 -12.65 -26.68 9.22
CA ILE A 109 -11.99 -27.66 10.10
C ILE A 109 -10.60 -27.95 9.57
N SER A 110 -9.56 -27.64 10.34
CA SER A 110 -8.18 -27.94 9.97
C SER A 110 -7.69 -29.23 10.64
N LEU A 111 -7.11 -30.13 9.83
CA LEU A 111 -6.65 -31.45 10.24
C LEU A 111 -5.14 -31.52 10.03
N TYR A 112 -4.35 -31.15 11.04
CA TYR A 112 -2.89 -31.20 10.95
C TYR A 112 -2.22 -31.48 12.28
N ASN A 113 -0.96 -31.91 12.24
CA ASN A 113 -0.17 -32.05 13.45
C ASN A 113 0.57 -30.75 13.73
N GLU A 114 0.12 -29.97 14.72
CA GLU A 114 0.69 -28.66 15.05
C GLU A 114 2.19 -28.69 15.38
N ARG A 115 2.72 -29.86 15.79
CA ARG A 115 4.14 -30.00 16.16
C ARG A 115 5.06 -30.21 14.97
N VAL A 116 4.53 -30.55 13.80
CA VAL A 116 5.32 -30.99 12.64
C VAL A 116 4.88 -30.31 11.33
N GLU A 117 3.69 -29.70 11.30
CA GLU A 117 3.09 -29.12 10.10
C GLU A 117 2.63 -27.67 10.32
N THR A 118 2.71 -26.87 9.26
CA THR A 118 2.23 -25.48 9.27
C THR A 118 0.71 -25.42 9.05
N PRO A 119 -0.03 -24.50 9.70
CA PRO A 119 -1.47 -24.34 9.50
C PRO A 119 -1.80 -24.02 8.03
N PRO A 120 -2.88 -24.60 7.46
CA PRO A 120 -3.35 -24.22 6.13
C PRO A 120 -3.94 -22.81 6.15
N PRO A 121 -3.90 -22.05 5.03
CA PRO A 121 -4.63 -20.79 4.92
C PRO A 121 -6.14 -21.05 5.09
N PHE A 122 -6.79 -20.28 5.95
CA PHE A 122 -8.20 -20.43 6.25
C PHE A 122 -9.07 -19.63 5.27
N PRO A 123 -10.08 -20.24 4.61
CA PRO A 123 -11.10 -19.50 3.86
C PRO A 123 -12.06 -18.79 4.82
N GLU A 124 -12.88 -17.89 4.30
CA GLU A 124 -13.94 -17.25 5.10
C GLU A 124 -14.95 -18.30 5.60
N GLY A 125 -15.14 -18.33 6.92
CA GLY A 125 -16.14 -19.18 7.55
C GLY A 125 -16.58 -18.67 8.92
N LYS A 126 -17.70 -19.21 9.39
CA LYS A 126 -18.35 -18.83 10.64
C LYS A 126 -17.69 -19.48 11.86
N ASN A 127 -17.35 -20.77 11.75
CA ASN A 127 -16.75 -21.54 12.84
C ASN A 127 -15.42 -22.16 12.40
N TYR A 128 -14.34 -21.88 13.13
CA TYR A 128 -13.03 -22.49 12.88
C TYR A 128 -12.73 -23.51 13.97
N THR A 129 -12.34 -24.72 13.57
CA THR A 129 -11.91 -25.75 14.51
C THR A 129 -10.62 -26.39 14.03
N HIS A 130 -9.69 -26.61 14.95
CA HIS A 130 -8.47 -27.37 14.68
C HIS A 130 -8.52 -28.72 15.38
N ILE A 131 -8.11 -29.76 14.67
CA ILE A 131 -7.95 -31.11 15.20
C ILE A 131 -6.52 -31.54 14.98
N ASN A 132 -5.85 -31.83 16.10
CA ASN A 132 -4.46 -32.26 16.09
C ASN A 132 -4.36 -33.74 15.71
N ILE A 133 -4.35 -34.01 14.40
CA ILE A 133 -4.30 -35.36 13.85
C ILE A 133 -2.88 -35.69 13.43
N ARG A 134 -2.43 -36.89 13.79
CA ARG A 134 -1.09 -37.41 13.47
C ARG A 134 -0.76 -37.26 11.97
N HIS A 135 0.46 -36.81 11.66
CA HIS A 135 0.93 -36.72 10.28
C HIS A 135 1.19 -38.14 9.72
N PRO A 136 0.63 -38.50 8.54
CA PRO A 136 0.91 -39.78 7.92
C PRO A 136 2.38 -39.88 7.50
N PRO A 137 3.10 -40.98 7.78
CA PRO A 137 4.47 -41.14 7.29
C PRO A 137 4.47 -41.35 5.76
N VAL A 138 5.03 -40.39 5.01
CA VAL A 138 5.03 -40.40 3.52
C VAL A 138 6.27 -41.08 2.89
N LYS A 139 7.23 -41.61 3.69
CA LYS A 139 8.47 -42.20 3.16
C LYS A 139 8.40 -43.72 2.95
N LYS A 140 8.99 -44.16 1.82
CA LYS A 140 8.94 -45.52 1.22
C LYS A 140 9.68 -46.64 1.96
N GLU A 141 10.21 -46.40 3.15
CA GLU A 141 11.08 -47.36 3.83
C GLU A 141 10.54 -47.64 5.23
N GLU A 142 9.90 -48.82 5.36
CA GLU A 142 9.56 -49.61 6.56
C GLU A 142 8.07 -49.85 6.85
N LYS A 143 7.78 -51.15 7.08
CA LYS A 143 6.62 -51.79 7.73
C LYS A 143 5.21 -51.44 7.22
N ASP A 144 4.28 -52.36 7.46
CA ASP A 144 2.87 -52.20 7.12
C ASP A 144 2.30 -50.94 7.79
N LEU A 145 2.02 -49.89 7.01
CA LEU A 145 1.49 -48.60 7.47
C LEU A 145 -0.04 -48.63 7.67
N ARG A 146 -0.71 -49.75 7.36
CA ARG A 146 -2.18 -49.90 7.54
C ARG A 146 -2.67 -49.56 8.95
N PRO A 147 -2.01 -49.94 10.06
CA PRO A 147 -2.47 -49.60 11.40
C PRO A 147 -2.53 -48.09 11.65
N ILE A 148 -1.57 -47.32 11.14
CA ILE A 148 -1.52 -45.87 11.30
C ILE A 148 -2.66 -45.20 10.52
N PHE A 149 -2.94 -45.67 9.30
CA PHE A 149 -4.07 -45.18 8.51
C PHE A 149 -5.43 -45.53 9.16
N ARG A 150 -5.54 -46.68 9.85
CA ARG A 150 -6.73 -47.02 10.64
C ARG A 150 -6.89 -46.12 11.86
N GLU A 151 -5.82 -45.86 12.60
CA GLU A 151 -5.84 -44.92 13.73
C GLU A 151 -6.33 -43.54 13.29
N ILE A 152 -5.77 -42.99 12.20
CA ILE A 152 -6.19 -41.69 11.65
C ILE A 152 -7.66 -41.72 11.22
N ARG A 153 -8.10 -42.77 10.52
CA ARG A 153 -9.51 -42.96 10.13
C ARG A 153 -10.43 -42.96 11.35
N ASP A 154 -10.07 -43.72 12.37
CA ASP A 154 -10.90 -43.91 13.56
C ASP A 154 -10.97 -42.63 14.41
N GLU A 155 -9.88 -41.88 14.52
CA GLU A 155 -9.82 -40.57 15.17
C GLU A 155 -10.71 -39.52 14.45
N ILE A 156 -10.62 -39.46 13.11
CA ILE A 156 -11.50 -38.60 12.29
C ILE A 156 -12.97 -39.02 12.46
N LYS A 157 -13.24 -40.32 12.44
CA LYS A 157 -14.59 -40.88 12.55
C LYS A 157 -15.23 -40.54 13.90
N GLU A 158 -14.51 -40.76 15.00
CA GLU A 158 -14.98 -40.45 16.34
C GLU A 158 -15.31 -38.96 16.49
N TYR A 159 -14.46 -38.09 15.95
CA TYR A 159 -14.73 -36.66 15.93
C TYR A 159 -16.00 -36.31 15.15
N ILE A 160 -16.18 -36.86 13.94
CA ILE A 160 -17.36 -36.59 13.11
C ILE A 160 -18.64 -37.09 13.80
N GLU A 161 -18.63 -38.30 14.35
CA GLU A 161 -19.77 -38.85 15.08
C GLU A 161 -20.11 -38.04 16.34
N LYS A 162 -19.11 -37.46 17.01
CA LYS A 162 -19.35 -36.64 18.20
C LYS A 162 -19.91 -35.25 17.90
N ASN A 163 -19.49 -34.62 16.80
CA ASN A 163 -19.74 -33.19 16.56
C ASN A 163 -20.71 -32.91 15.41
N PHE A 164 -20.96 -33.89 14.53
CA PHE A 164 -21.81 -33.72 13.34
C PHE A 164 -22.99 -34.69 13.31
N ASP A 165 -23.24 -35.46 14.37
CA ASP A 165 -24.43 -36.31 14.48
C ASP A 165 -25.68 -35.45 14.73
N PRO A 166 -26.62 -35.35 13.76
CA PRO A 166 -27.83 -34.54 13.87
C PRO A 166 -28.72 -34.92 15.05
N SER A 167 -28.64 -36.16 15.55
CA SER A 167 -29.43 -36.63 16.70
C SER A 167 -28.91 -36.13 18.05
N LEU A 168 -27.65 -35.67 18.10
CA LEU A 168 -27.02 -34.99 19.23
C LEU A 168 -26.99 -33.46 19.04
N PHE A 169 -27.48 -32.98 17.90
CA PHE A 169 -27.30 -31.63 17.39
C PHE A 169 -28.55 -30.78 17.68
N ASP A 170 -28.37 -29.70 18.42
CA ASP A 170 -29.35 -28.60 18.48
C ASP A 170 -28.74 -27.40 17.72
N PRO A 171 -29.16 -27.15 16.47
CA PRO A 171 -28.69 -26.02 15.68
C PRO A 171 -28.95 -24.67 16.37
N GLU A 172 -30.04 -24.55 17.15
CA GLU A 172 -30.35 -23.32 17.88
C GLU A 172 -29.39 -23.11 19.05
N ARG A 173 -29.01 -24.17 19.76
CA ARG A 173 -28.08 -24.06 20.90
C ARG A 173 -26.72 -23.51 20.50
N LEU A 174 -26.13 -23.98 19.40
CA LEU A 174 -24.87 -23.44 18.88
C LEU A 174 -25.03 -22.05 18.26
N ARG A 175 -26.18 -21.74 17.65
CA ARG A 175 -26.48 -20.38 17.18
C ARG A 175 -26.54 -19.39 18.35
N LEU A 176 -27.12 -19.81 19.48
CA LEU A 176 -27.24 -19.01 20.70
C LEU A 176 -25.93 -18.93 21.49
N GLU A 177 -25.17 -20.03 21.60
CA GLU A 177 -23.82 -20.03 22.19
C GLU A 177 -22.86 -19.18 21.35
N ASN A 178 -22.96 -19.19 20.01
CA ASN A 178 -22.15 -18.35 19.11
C ASN A 178 -22.65 -16.89 19.00
N GLU A 179 -23.95 -16.62 19.16
CA GLU A 179 -24.45 -15.24 19.33
C GLU A 179 -23.97 -14.64 20.66
N ALA A 180 -23.82 -15.47 21.71
CA ALA A 180 -23.24 -15.09 22.99
C ALA A 180 -21.70 -15.01 22.98
N GLU A 181 -21.02 -15.82 22.15
CA GLU A 181 -19.55 -15.84 21.94
C GLU A 181 -19.08 -15.05 20.72
N LYS A 182 -19.89 -14.12 20.19
CA LYS A 182 -19.36 -13.08 19.29
C LYS A 182 -18.34 -12.24 20.07
N THR A 183 -17.12 -12.74 20.16
CA THR A 183 -15.95 -11.94 20.44
C THR A 183 -15.96 -10.87 19.36
N PRO A 184 -16.16 -9.60 19.72
CA PRO A 184 -16.19 -8.55 18.72
C PRO A 184 -14.86 -8.60 17.98
N LYS A 185 -14.88 -8.37 16.66
CA LYS A 185 -13.64 -8.28 15.89
C LYS A 185 -12.70 -7.32 16.64
N PRO A 186 -11.37 -7.50 16.63
CA PRO A 186 -10.46 -6.61 17.37
C PRO A 186 -10.73 -5.12 17.16
N ARG A 187 -11.19 -4.74 15.96
CA ARG A 187 -11.65 -3.40 15.62
C ARG A 187 -12.93 -2.96 16.39
N GLN A 188 -13.90 -3.85 16.52
CA GLN A 188 -15.14 -3.63 17.27
C GLN A 188 -14.92 -3.57 18.78
N LEU A 189 -13.99 -4.37 19.35
CA LEU A 189 -13.61 -4.27 20.77
C LEU A 189 -12.98 -2.92 21.13
N ILE A 190 -12.28 -2.30 20.18
CA ILE A 190 -11.68 -0.97 20.33
C ILE A 190 -12.74 0.14 20.16
N GLU A 191 -13.73 -0.08 19.29
CA GLU A 191 -14.83 0.86 19.04
C GLU A 191 -15.91 0.83 20.14
N GLU A 192 -16.16 -0.33 20.77
CA GLU A 192 -17.19 -0.52 21.81
C GLU A 192 -16.67 -0.30 23.24
N GLY A 193 -15.35 -0.18 23.41
CA GLY A 193 -14.70 0.20 24.67
C GLY A 193 -14.86 1.69 25.00
N GLU A 194 -16.10 2.18 25.07
CA GLU A 194 -16.46 3.53 25.49
C GLU A 194 -16.22 3.72 27.00
N GLU A 195 -14.96 3.92 27.40
CA GLU A 195 -14.66 4.90 28.44
C GLU A 195 -13.81 6.01 27.82
N GLU A 196 -14.32 7.24 27.91
CA GLU A 196 -13.80 8.48 27.34
C GLU A 196 -12.27 8.63 27.48
N GLY A 197 -11.54 8.19 26.46
CA GLY A 197 -10.10 8.38 26.30
C GLY A 197 -9.78 8.79 24.85
N PRO A 198 -8.68 9.52 24.60
CA PRO A 198 -8.37 10.11 23.29
C PRO A 198 -7.80 9.06 22.31
N ILE A 199 -8.44 7.89 22.20
CA ILE A 199 -7.98 6.75 21.37
C ILE A 199 -8.80 6.64 20.06
N GLU A 200 -9.72 7.57 19.79
CA GLU A 200 -10.40 7.72 18.49
C GLU A 200 -9.43 8.02 17.32
N GLU A 201 -8.13 8.15 17.58
CA GLU A 201 -7.11 8.31 16.54
C GLU A 201 -6.76 6.97 15.87
N TYR A 202 -7.70 6.51 15.04
CA TYR A 202 -7.44 5.95 13.71
C TYR A 202 -6.59 4.66 13.60
N ILE A 203 -7.27 3.50 13.58
CA ILE A 203 -6.84 2.40 12.69
C ILE A 203 -7.22 2.79 11.25
N LEU A 204 -6.50 3.77 10.70
CA LEU A 204 -6.53 4.05 9.26
C LEU A 204 -5.84 2.91 8.53
N ASP A 205 -6.35 2.58 7.35
CA ASP A 205 -5.56 1.81 6.39
C ASP A 205 -4.20 2.53 6.22
N PRO A 206 -3.05 1.83 6.27
CA PRO A 206 -1.74 2.43 6.04
C PRO A 206 -1.65 3.29 4.76
N ILE A 207 -2.47 3.00 3.75
CA ILE A 207 -2.60 3.82 2.55
C ILE A 207 -3.35 5.13 2.86
N GLU A 208 -4.47 5.07 3.56
CA GLU A 208 -5.23 6.26 3.98
C GLU A 208 -4.41 7.17 4.90
N LYS A 209 -3.67 6.61 5.87
CA LYS A 209 -2.76 7.40 6.73
C LYS A 209 -1.76 8.21 5.90
N ARG A 210 -1.17 7.60 4.87
CA ARG A 210 -0.22 8.26 3.96
C ARG A 210 -0.88 9.33 3.09
N ILE A 211 -2.06 9.03 2.56
CA ILE A 211 -2.85 9.99 1.76
C ILE A 211 -3.20 11.22 2.61
N THR A 212 -3.73 11.02 3.81
CA THR A 212 -4.13 12.09 4.74
C THR A 212 -2.93 12.93 5.18
N LEU A 213 -1.81 12.31 5.51
CA LEU A 213 -0.59 13.03 5.89
C LEU A 213 -0.08 13.92 4.74
N ARG A 214 -0.01 13.39 3.51
CA ARG A 214 0.39 14.19 2.32
C ARG A 214 -0.58 15.33 2.06
N SER A 215 -1.88 15.09 2.19
CA SER A 215 -2.90 16.11 1.94
C SER A 215 -2.90 17.24 2.98
N THR A 216 -2.84 16.90 4.26
CA THR A 216 -2.75 17.90 5.35
C THR A 216 -1.45 18.70 5.26
N SER A 217 -0.35 18.06 4.85
CA SER A 217 0.91 18.77 4.59
C SER A 217 0.78 19.80 3.48
N GLY A 218 0.02 19.54 2.40
CA GLY A 218 -0.15 20.52 1.33
C GLY A 218 -0.85 21.80 1.79
N VAL A 219 -1.80 21.72 2.73
CA VAL A 219 -2.42 22.90 3.36
C VAL A 219 -1.39 23.69 4.18
N LEU A 220 -0.53 22.99 4.94
CA LEU A 220 0.57 23.61 5.66
C LEU A 220 1.55 24.30 4.70
N LEU A 221 1.89 23.67 3.57
CA LEU A 221 2.78 24.25 2.56
C LEU A 221 2.22 25.53 1.96
N ILE A 222 0.92 25.57 1.62
CA ILE A 222 0.26 26.79 1.13
C ILE A 222 0.30 27.88 2.21
N SER A 223 0.08 27.52 3.47
CA SER A 223 0.10 28.45 4.60
C SER A 223 1.51 29.04 4.81
N CYS A 224 2.54 28.20 4.82
CA CYS A 224 3.94 28.61 4.92
C CYS A 224 4.38 29.46 3.73
N PHE A 225 3.93 29.13 2.52
CA PHE A 225 4.16 29.96 1.35
C PHE A 225 3.54 31.36 1.50
N GLY A 226 2.28 31.42 1.93
CA GLY A 226 1.59 32.68 2.20
C GLY A 226 2.31 33.52 3.25
N LEU A 227 2.79 32.90 4.33
CA LEU A 227 3.59 33.55 5.37
C LEU A 227 4.93 34.07 4.84
N GLY A 228 5.65 33.28 4.05
CA GLY A 228 6.93 33.73 3.48
C GLY A 228 6.75 34.85 2.44
N MET A 229 5.67 34.83 1.65
CA MET A 229 5.27 35.95 0.80
C MET A 229 4.92 37.20 1.63
N LEU A 230 4.16 37.04 2.70
CA LEU A 230 3.82 38.13 3.61
C LEU A 230 5.09 38.75 4.22
N PHE A 231 5.97 37.93 4.79
CA PHE A 231 7.20 38.39 5.43
C PHE A 231 8.19 39.01 4.47
N SER A 232 8.37 38.45 3.27
CA SER A 232 9.24 39.05 2.26
C SER A 232 8.76 40.44 1.81
N ASN A 233 7.45 40.70 1.81
CA ASN A 233 6.90 42.00 1.42
C ASN A 233 6.82 43.00 2.60
N ILE A 234 6.72 42.53 3.85
CA ILE A 234 6.75 43.39 5.05
C ILE A 234 8.19 43.77 5.42
N PHE A 235 9.09 42.80 5.49
CA PHE A 235 10.47 42.99 5.96
C PHE A 235 11.47 43.23 4.83
N GLY A 236 11.09 42.99 3.57
CA GLY A 236 11.90 43.29 2.40
C GLY A 236 13.27 42.60 2.45
N ALA A 237 14.33 43.40 2.38
CA ALA A 237 15.72 42.92 2.40
C ALA A 237 16.07 42.14 3.66
N LEU A 238 15.54 42.52 4.85
CA LEU A 238 15.83 41.81 6.10
C LEU A 238 15.45 40.34 6.05
N TYR A 239 14.36 40.01 5.35
CA TYR A 239 13.92 38.62 5.16
C TYR A 239 14.88 37.85 4.25
N LEU A 240 15.33 38.46 3.15
CA LEU A 240 16.27 37.83 2.23
C LEU A 240 17.64 37.65 2.88
N ASP A 241 18.15 38.71 3.52
CA ASP A 241 19.45 38.71 4.19
C ASP A 241 19.52 37.70 5.34
N PHE A 242 18.38 37.42 6.00
CA PHE A 242 18.30 36.36 7.00
C PHE A 242 18.69 35.00 6.42
N TRP A 243 18.15 34.63 5.25
CA TRP A 243 18.43 33.33 4.62
C TRP A 243 19.84 33.26 3.99
N GLU A 244 20.44 34.40 3.67
CA GLU A 244 21.81 34.50 3.13
C GLU A 244 22.90 34.50 4.22
N GLN A 245 22.52 34.41 5.51
CA GLN A 245 23.49 34.29 6.59
C GLN A 245 24.35 33.03 6.42
N ASN A 246 25.67 33.20 6.49
CA ASN A 246 26.63 32.13 6.29
C ASN A 246 26.91 31.40 7.60
N ILE A 247 26.74 30.09 7.61
CA ILE A 247 27.24 29.20 8.66
C ILE A 247 28.40 28.41 8.09
N SER A 248 29.58 28.57 8.70
CA SER A 248 30.79 27.85 8.33
C SER A 248 31.21 26.86 9.43
N PHE A 249 31.43 25.60 9.05
CA PHE A 249 32.11 24.62 9.88
C PHE A 249 33.52 24.41 9.35
N VAL A 250 34.51 24.58 10.23
CA VAL A 250 35.92 24.42 9.90
C VAL A 250 36.49 23.32 10.78
N MET A 251 37.02 22.27 10.15
CA MET A 251 37.67 21.15 10.83
C MET A 251 38.96 20.79 10.09
N GLY A 252 40.10 21.32 10.57
CA GLY A 252 41.38 21.22 9.85
C GLY A 252 41.30 21.91 8.50
N ASP A 253 41.66 21.21 7.43
CA ASP A 253 41.60 21.73 6.04
C ASP A 253 40.18 21.68 5.43
N ILE A 254 39.24 20.97 6.08
CA ILE A 254 37.86 20.86 5.60
C ILE A 254 37.09 22.10 6.05
N THR A 255 36.71 22.94 5.09
CA THR A 255 35.87 24.12 5.31
C THR A 255 34.56 23.97 4.56
N ILE A 256 33.45 23.80 5.30
CA ILE A 256 32.10 23.79 4.74
C ILE A 256 31.50 25.15 5.05
N ARG A 257 31.24 25.94 4.01
CA ARG A 257 30.62 27.26 4.14
C ARG A 257 29.35 27.28 3.30
N LEU A 258 28.21 27.37 3.97
CA LEU A 258 26.90 27.35 3.35
C LEU A 258 26.03 28.46 3.95
N THR A 259 25.17 29.06 3.14
CA THR A 259 24.13 29.95 3.66
C THR A 259 23.06 29.15 4.40
N LEU A 260 22.24 29.80 5.23
CA LEU A 260 21.07 29.15 5.83
C LEU A 260 20.17 28.54 4.76
N LYS A 261 20.00 29.25 3.63
CA LYS A 261 19.27 28.75 2.47
C LYS A 261 19.91 27.49 1.88
N ASP A 262 21.22 27.45 1.73
CA ASP A 262 21.93 26.27 1.20
C ASP A 262 21.86 25.08 2.17
N TRP A 263 21.89 25.30 3.49
CA TRP A 263 21.67 24.22 4.46
C TRP A 263 20.29 23.57 4.31
N ILE A 264 19.29 24.36 3.95
CA ILE A 264 17.93 23.86 3.68
C ILE A 264 17.89 23.16 2.32
N ASN A 265 18.39 23.82 1.27
CA ASN A 265 18.31 23.35 -0.11
C ASN A 265 19.20 22.13 -0.38
N GLU A 266 20.39 22.06 0.22
CA GLU A 266 21.30 20.93 0.03
C GLU A 266 21.19 19.91 1.16
N GLY A 267 20.99 20.36 2.40
CA GLY A 267 20.90 19.49 3.58
C GLY A 267 19.51 18.91 3.77
N LEU A 268 18.51 19.74 4.09
CA LEU A 268 17.15 19.26 4.38
C LEU A 268 16.50 18.59 3.17
N MET A 269 16.68 19.10 1.95
CA MET A 269 16.15 18.43 0.76
C MET A 269 16.80 17.06 0.51
N THR A 270 18.03 16.82 0.98
CA THR A 270 18.59 15.46 0.92
C THR A 270 17.75 14.47 1.73
N LEU A 271 17.12 14.89 2.83
CA LEU A 271 16.18 14.05 3.58
C LEU A 271 14.87 13.81 2.81
N PHE A 272 14.36 14.83 2.11
CA PHE A 272 13.20 14.68 1.22
C PHE A 272 13.47 13.68 0.10
N PHE A 273 14.61 13.78 -0.57
CA PHE A 273 14.98 12.85 -1.64
C PHE A 273 15.42 11.47 -1.14
N LEU A 274 15.94 11.36 0.09
CA LEU A 274 16.10 10.08 0.77
C LEU A 274 14.73 9.41 0.96
N MET A 275 13.73 10.14 1.46
CA MET A 275 12.36 9.65 1.62
C MET A 275 11.77 9.20 0.27
N ILE A 276 11.87 10.02 -0.77
CA ILE A 276 11.46 9.64 -2.14
C ILE A 276 12.21 8.40 -2.63
N GLY A 277 13.51 8.29 -2.38
CA GLY A 277 14.30 7.12 -2.76
C GLY A 277 13.82 5.84 -2.07
N LEU A 278 13.37 5.92 -0.81
CA LEU A 278 12.80 4.78 -0.08
C LEU A 278 11.45 4.38 -0.69
N GLU A 279 10.61 5.36 -1.01
CA GLU A 279 9.31 5.16 -1.66
C GLU A 279 9.47 4.51 -3.04
N ILE A 280 10.34 5.06 -3.89
CA ILE A 280 10.67 4.49 -5.20
C ILE A 280 11.10 3.03 -5.06
N LYS A 281 12.01 2.74 -4.13
CA LYS A 281 12.50 1.39 -3.92
C LYS A 281 11.42 0.43 -3.45
N ARG A 282 10.51 0.89 -2.58
CA ARG A 282 9.36 0.11 -2.10
C ARG A 282 8.43 -0.20 -3.28
N GLU A 283 8.07 0.79 -4.08
CA GLU A 283 7.19 0.61 -5.23
C GLU A 283 7.77 -0.35 -6.27
N ILE A 284 9.07 -0.26 -6.57
CA ILE A 284 9.74 -1.16 -7.52
C ILE A 284 9.82 -2.61 -7.01
N LYS A 285 9.98 -2.82 -5.69
CA LYS A 285 10.20 -4.17 -5.13
C LYS A 285 8.95 -4.87 -4.62
N GLY A 286 7.89 -4.14 -4.33
CA GLY A 286 6.66 -4.71 -3.76
C GLY A 286 5.43 -3.83 -3.88
N GLY A 287 5.44 -2.82 -4.75
CA GLY A 287 4.27 -2.01 -5.05
C GLY A 287 3.87 -2.11 -6.52
N VAL A 288 3.13 -1.12 -7.01
CA VAL A 288 2.52 -1.11 -8.36
C VAL A 288 3.58 -1.09 -9.46
N LEU A 289 4.77 -0.56 -9.16
CA LEU A 289 5.89 -0.53 -10.11
C LEU A 289 6.67 -1.86 -10.19
N SER A 290 6.29 -2.88 -9.42
CA SER A 290 6.99 -4.17 -9.40
C SER A 290 6.62 -5.09 -10.57
N SER A 291 5.40 -4.96 -11.09
CA SER A 291 4.93 -5.71 -12.26
C SER A 291 5.03 -4.84 -13.52
N LEU A 292 5.56 -5.38 -14.61
CA LEU A 292 5.67 -4.61 -15.87
C LEU A 292 4.30 -4.22 -16.43
N GLU A 293 3.27 -5.02 -16.18
CA GLU A 293 1.91 -4.77 -16.65
C GLU A 293 1.29 -3.55 -15.97
N GLU A 294 1.45 -3.43 -14.64
CA GLU A 294 0.90 -2.31 -13.86
C GLU A 294 1.78 -1.07 -13.95
N ALA A 295 3.11 -1.23 -14.01
CA ALA A 295 4.07 -0.14 -14.08
C ALA A 295 4.06 0.62 -15.42
N CYS A 296 3.66 -0.06 -16.49
CA CYS A 296 3.72 0.48 -17.86
C CYS A 296 2.93 1.79 -18.01
N LEU A 297 1.71 1.85 -17.47
CA LEU A 297 0.86 3.05 -17.59
C LEU A 297 1.48 4.27 -16.86
N PRO A 298 1.83 4.20 -15.55
CA PRO A 298 2.50 5.31 -14.85
C PRO A 298 3.82 5.74 -15.50
N ILE A 299 4.64 4.79 -15.97
CA ILE A 299 5.94 5.10 -16.60
C ILE A 299 5.74 5.82 -17.93
N MET A 300 4.83 5.34 -18.79
CA MET A 300 4.55 6.00 -20.07
C MET A 300 3.96 7.40 -19.86
N ALA A 301 3.07 7.55 -18.89
CA ALA A 301 2.55 8.84 -18.46
C ALA A 301 3.67 9.80 -18.01
N ALA A 302 4.59 9.35 -17.17
CA ALA A 302 5.74 10.15 -16.71
C ALA A 302 6.67 10.56 -17.86
N ILE A 303 7.02 9.63 -18.76
CA ILE A 303 7.87 9.93 -19.93
C ILE A 303 7.23 11.03 -20.78
N GLY A 304 5.94 10.92 -21.12
CA GLY A 304 5.22 11.96 -21.85
C GLY A 304 5.16 13.27 -21.07
N GLY A 305 4.87 13.18 -19.77
CA GLY A 305 4.80 14.31 -18.82
C GLY A 305 6.10 15.07 -18.62
N MET A 306 7.25 14.49 -18.99
CA MET A 306 8.55 15.16 -18.96
C MET A 306 8.97 15.71 -20.34
N ILE A 307 8.81 14.93 -21.41
CA ILE A 307 9.33 15.28 -22.74
C ILE A 307 8.69 16.57 -23.27
N PHE A 308 7.36 16.65 -23.27
CA PHE A 308 6.65 17.78 -23.87
C PHE A 308 6.88 19.12 -23.13
N PRO A 309 6.76 19.22 -21.79
CA PRO A 309 7.07 20.49 -21.11
C PRO A 309 8.51 20.94 -21.33
N ALA A 310 9.48 20.00 -21.33
CA ALA A 310 10.87 20.32 -21.62
C ALA A 310 11.05 20.90 -23.03
N LEU A 311 10.47 20.26 -24.05
CA LEU A 311 10.55 20.73 -25.44
C LEU A 311 9.90 22.11 -25.62
N ILE A 312 8.75 22.35 -25.00
CA ILE A 312 8.09 23.67 -25.04
C ILE A 312 9.01 24.73 -24.43
N PHE A 313 9.57 24.47 -23.25
CA PHE A 313 10.45 25.42 -22.57
C PHE A 313 11.71 25.71 -23.39
N ILE A 314 12.35 24.66 -23.92
CA ILE A 314 13.54 24.79 -24.78
C ILE A 314 13.22 25.60 -26.03
N SER A 315 12.05 25.38 -26.66
CA SER A 315 11.67 26.10 -27.88
C SER A 315 11.53 27.61 -27.66
N LEU A 316 11.03 28.02 -26.49
CA LEU A 316 10.83 29.43 -26.13
C LEU A 316 12.10 30.13 -25.63
N ASN A 317 13.08 29.37 -25.15
CA ASN A 317 14.34 29.88 -24.60
C ASN A 317 15.56 29.43 -25.43
N PHE A 318 15.34 29.00 -26.67
CA PHE A 318 16.39 28.51 -27.55
C PHE A 318 17.46 29.60 -27.78
N GLN A 319 18.73 29.21 -27.73
CA GLN A 319 19.89 30.12 -27.84
C GLN A 319 20.00 31.21 -26.76
N THR A 320 19.34 31.04 -25.61
CA THR A 320 19.50 31.92 -24.45
C THR A 320 20.12 31.17 -23.28
N ASP A 321 20.75 31.89 -22.35
CA ASP A 321 21.28 31.31 -21.10
C ASP A 321 20.17 30.69 -20.22
N ALA A 322 18.93 31.14 -20.44
CA ALA A 322 17.74 30.61 -19.80
C ALA A 322 17.38 29.17 -20.24
N VAL A 323 17.97 28.63 -21.30
CA VAL A 323 17.65 27.25 -21.76
C VAL A 323 17.95 26.19 -20.70
N ARG A 324 18.87 26.47 -19.76
CA ARG A 324 19.24 25.55 -18.67
C ARG A 324 18.07 25.25 -17.73
N GLY A 325 17.04 26.10 -17.68
CA GLY A 325 15.83 25.89 -16.88
C GLY A 325 14.83 24.88 -17.44
N TRP A 326 15.15 24.14 -18.49
CA TRP A 326 14.21 23.18 -19.13
C TRP A 326 13.66 22.12 -18.18
N GLY A 327 14.37 21.80 -17.10
CA GLY A 327 13.91 20.87 -16.07
C GLY A 327 12.79 21.45 -15.19
N ILE A 328 12.67 22.77 -15.07
CA ILE A 328 11.70 23.39 -14.16
C ILE A 328 10.24 22.92 -14.43
N PRO A 329 9.71 22.98 -15.67
CA PRO A 329 8.34 22.59 -15.96
C PRO A 329 8.08 21.08 -15.99
N ILE A 330 9.11 20.23 -15.91
CA ILE A 330 8.90 18.77 -15.91
C ILE A 330 8.44 18.26 -14.54
N THR A 331 8.74 18.99 -13.46
CA THR A 331 8.52 18.53 -12.08
C THR A 331 7.06 18.52 -11.64
N THR A 332 6.68 17.58 -10.77
CA THR A 332 5.37 17.51 -10.09
C THR A 332 5.55 17.59 -8.57
N ASP A 333 4.70 18.35 -7.90
CA ASP A 333 4.51 18.37 -6.44
C ASP A 333 3.30 17.50 -6.07
N VAL A 334 3.62 16.29 -5.63
CA VAL A 334 2.65 15.24 -5.30
C VAL A 334 1.77 15.64 -4.12
N ALA A 335 2.34 16.31 -3.12
CA ALA A 335 1.63 16.66 -1.90
C ALA A 335 0.49 17.62 -2.24
N LEU A 336 0.78 18.69 -2.99
CA LEU A 336 -0.25 19.63 -3.43
C LEU A 336 -1.23 19.03 -4.43
N ALA A 337 -0.77 18.19 -5.36
CA ALA A 337 -1.66 17.52 -6.30
C ALA A 337 -2.68 16.62 -5.58
N LEU A 338 -2.25 15.89 -4.55
CA LEU A 338 -3.12 15.09 -3.70
C LEU A 338 -4.03 15.95 -2.82
N THR A 339 -3.54 17.06 -2.26
CA THR A 339 -4.38 17.99 -1.50
C THR A 339 -5.54 18.48 -2.35
N VAL A 340 -5.29 18.94 -3.58
CA VAL A 340 -6.34 19.40 -4.50
C VAL A 340 -7.29 18.28 -4.86
N LEU A 341 -6.77 17.07 -5.11
CA LEU A 341 -7.62 15.90 -5.37
C LEU A 341 -8.53 15.61 -4.18
N MET A 342 -8.02 15.64 -2.95
CA MET A 342 -8.81 15.35 -1.75
C MET A 342 -9.85 16.42 -1.40
N LEU A 343 -9.70 17.66 -1.89
CA LEU A 343 -10.75 18.69 -1.76
C LEU A 343 -12.05 18.31 -2.49
N LEU A 344 -12.01 17.32 -3.39
CA LEU A 344 -13.21 16.75 -4.02
C LEU A 344 -13.98 15.78 -3.11
N GLY A 345 -13.41 15.44 -1.94
CA GLY A 345 -14.01 14.59 -0.91
C GLY A 345 -14.22 13.14 -1.38
N ASN A 346 -15.29 12.52 -0.88
CA ASN A 346 -15.59 11.10 -1.08
C ASN A 346 -15.95 10.72 -2.54
N LYS A 347 -15.98 11.69 -3.46
CA LYS A 347 -16.29 11.47 -4.88
C LYS A 347 -15.11 10.94 -5.68
N VAL A 348 -13.90 11.06 -5.15
CA VAL A 348 -12.69 10.60 -5.81
C VAL A 348 -12.57 9.09 -5.67
N LYS A 349 -12.52 8.40 -6.80
CA LYS A 349 -12.29 6.96 -6.86
C LYS A 349 -10.87 6.58 -6.42
N ASP A 350 -10.71 5.42 -5.81
CA ASP A 350 -9.42 4.97 -5.28
C ASP A 350 -8.37 4.81 -6.37
N SER A 351 -8.74 4.32 -7.57
CA SER A 351 -7.80 4.21 -8.68
C SER A 351 -7.26 5.55 -9.19
N SER A 352 -8.02 6.63 -9.05
CA SER A 352 -7.51 7.97 -9.39
C SER A 352 -6.41 8.41 -8.41
N ARG A 353 -6.54 8.06 -7.13
CA ARG A 353 -5.53 8.34 -6.09
C ARG A 353 -4.28 7.49 -6.32
N ILE A 354 -4.47 6.19 -6.56
CA ILE A 354 -3.39 5.23 -6.81
C ILE A 354 -2.62 5.58 -8.09
N PHE A 355 -3.33 5.92 -9.17
CA PHE A 355 -2.69 6.37 -10.41
C PHE A 355 -1.86 7.63 -10.20
N LEU A 356 -2.41 8.66 -9.54
CA LEU A 356 -1.68 9.91 -9.31
C LEU A 356 -0.44 9.68 -8.44
N MET A 357 -0.52 8.84 -7.41
CA MET A 357 0.62 8.43 -6.59
C MET A 357 1.68 7.66 -7.40
N SER A 358 1.27 6.69 -8.21
CA SER A 358 2.20 5.87 -9.01
C SER A 358 2.88 6.69 -10.11
N TYR A 359 2.12 7.56 -10.79
CA TYR A 359 2.65 8.53 -11.76
C TYR A 359 3.66 9.47 -11.11
N ALA A 360 3.33 9.99 -9.93
CA ALA A 360 4.21 10.86 -9.16
C ALA A 360 5.55 10.20 -8.81
N VAL A 361 5.54 8.94 -8.40
CA VAL A 361 6.76 8.18 -8.12
C VAL A 361 7.58 8.00 -9.41
N ALA A 362 6.94 7.65 -10.53
CA ALA A 362 7.62 7.52 -11.82
C ALA A 362 8.23 8.85 -12.32
N ASP A 363 7.50 9.95 -12.19
CA ASP A 363 7.97 11.31 -12.53
C ASP A 363 9.14 11.74 -11.63
N ALA A 364 9.09 11.42 -10.33
CA ALA A 364 10.17 11.69 -9.40
C ALA A 364 11.48 10.96 -9.76
N ILE A 365 11.40 9.70 -10.21
CA ILE A 365 12.57 8.97 -10.74
C ILE A 365 13.19 9.75 -11.90
N GLY A 366 12.35 10.19 -12.85
CA GLY A 366 12.78 10.99 -13.99
C GLY A 366 13.44 12.31 -13.57
N GLY A 367 12.81 13.05 -12.64
CA GLY A 367 13.36 14.29 -12.11
C GLY A 367 14.72 14.11 -11.43
N ILE A 368 14.90 13.05 -10.63
CA ILE A 368 16.18 12.72 -9.98
C ILE A 368 17.27 12.45 -11.02
N LEU A 369 16.95 11.68 -12.07
CA LEU A 369 17.90 11.42 -13.17
C LEU A 369 18.32 12.73 -13.86
N VAL A 370 17.36 13.63 -14.09
CA VAL A 370 17.64 14.94 -14.69
C VAL A 370 18.56 15.79 -13.79
N ILE A 371 18.31 15.82 -12.48
CA ILE A 371 19.16 16.51 -11.50
C ILE A 371 20.62 16.03 -11.60
N GLY A 372 20.83 14.71 -11.54
CA GLY A 372 22.19 14.17 -11.51
C GLY A 372 22.95 14.32 -12.82
N VAL A 373 22.27 14.26 -13.97
CA VAL A 373 22.94 14.29 -15.29
C VAL A 373 23.15 15.72 -15.79
N PHE A 374 22.17 16.62 -15.62
CA PHE A 374 22.15 17.92 -16.31
C PHE A 374 22.45 19.13 -15.42
N TYR A 375 22.31 19.01 -14.10
CA TYR A 375 22.47 20.15 -13.17
C TYR A 375 23.79 20.10 -12.37
N THR A 376 24.77 19.34 -12.85
CA THR A 376 26.14 19.32 -12.29
C THR A 376 26.90 20.57 -12.71
N LYS A 377 27.54 21.28 -11.77
CA LYS A 377 28.29 22.54 -12.05
C LYS A 377 29.73 22.28 -12.49
N SER A 378 30.50 21.62 -11.63
CA SER A 378 31.91 21.28 -11.85
C SER A 378 32.20 19.96 -11.15
N ILE A 379 32.99 19.07 -11.75
CA ILE A 379 33.26 17.76 -11.16
C ILE A 379 34.65 17.73 -10.54
N ASP A 380 34.72 17.67 -9.22
CA ASP A 380 35.94 17.23 -8.53
C ASP A 380 35.94 15.70 -8.48
N VAL A 381 36.86 15.11 -9.25
CA VAL A 381 36.93 13.65 -9.44
C VAL A 381 37.32 12.93 -8.14
N PHE A 382 38.14 13.56 -7.30
CA PHE A 382 38.60 12.94 -6.06
C PHE A 382 37.46 12.86 -5.03
N ALA A 383 36.77 13.96 -4.79
CA ALA A 383 35.58 14.00 -3.95
C ALA A 383 34.48 13.07 -4.47
N LEU A 384 34.29 13.00 -5.79
CA LEU A 384 33.36 12.06 -6.42
C LEU A 384 33.74 10.60 -6.14
N PHE A 385 35.02 10.24 -6.21
CA PHE A 385 35.47 8.88 -5.91
C PHE A 385 35.22 8.51 -4.44
N ILE A 386 35.44 9.45 -3.51
CA ILE A 386 35.10 9.26 -2.09
C ILE A 386 33.58 9.04 -1.92
N ALA A 387 32.75 9.87 -2.56
CA ALA A 387 31.30 9.75 -2.49
C ALA A 387 30.82 8.37 -3.00
N LEU A 388 31.30 7.95 -4.17
CA LEU A 388 30.97 6.65 -4.75
C LEU A 388 31.51 5.48 -3.91
N GLY A 389 32.69 5.63 -3.30
CA GLY A 389 33.26 4.63 -2.38
C GLY A 389 32.39 4.44 -1.14
N LEU A 390 31.92 5.53 -0.52
CA LEU A 390 31.01 5.50 0.62
C LEU A 390 29.65 4.89 0.27
N ILE A 391 29.06 5.28 -0.86
CA ILE A 391 27.81 4.67 -1.34
C ILE A 391 28.01 3.18 -1.62
N SER A 392 29.10 2.79 -2.28
CA SER A 392 29.43 1.38 -2.55
C SER A 392 29.57 0.58 -1.25
N LEU A 393 30.20 1.16 -0.23
CA LEU A 393 30.26 0.56 1.10
C LEU A 393 28.86 0.31 1.66
N ALA A 394 27.94 1.28 1.59
CA ALA A 394 26.56 1.09 2.04
C ALA A 394 25.86 -0.07 1.29
N PHE A 395 26.08 -0.20 -0.02
CA PHE A 395 25.55 -1.30 -0.80
C PHE A 395 26.12 -2.66 -0.39
N ILE A 396 27.40 -2.73 0.01
CA ILE A 396 28.07 -3.96 0.48
C ILE A 396 27.60 -4.35 1.90
N LEU A 397 27.27 -3.39 2.77
CA LEU A 397 26.77 -3.69 4.11
C LEU A 397 25.41 -4.41 4.10
N ASN A 398 24.59 -4.17 3.08
CA ASN A 398 23.26 -4.76 2.94
C ASN A 398 23.29 -6.31 2.80
N PRO A 399 24.03 -6.92 1.84
CA PRO A 399 24.16 -8.38 1.77
C PRO A 399 24.88 -8.98 2.99
N LEU A 400 25.72 -8.21 3.69
CA LEU A 400 26.34 -8.62 4.96
C LEU A 400 25.35 -8.65 6.14
N LYS A 401 24.05 -8.39 5.91
CA LYS A 401 22.98 -8.40 6.91
C LYS A 401 23.16 -7.36 8.03
N ILE A 402 23.98 -6.33 7.80
CA ILE A 402 24.12 -5.19 8.73
C ILE A 402 22.92 -4.28 8.51
N ARG A 403 22.01 -4.24 9.49
CA ARG A 403 20.72 -3.52 9.39
C ARG A 403 20.61 -2.29 10.29
N ARG A 404 21.70 -1.87 10.95
CA ARG A 404 21.70 -0.71 11.86
C ARG A 404 21.61 0.58 11.06
N GLY A 405 20.48 1.29 11.15
CA GLY A 405 20.23 2.54 10.43
C GLY A 405 21.26 3.63 10.70
N GLU A 406 21.81 3.68 11.92
CA GLU A 406 22.88 4.62 12.33
C GLU A 406 24.12 4.54 11.43
N ILE A 407 24.51 3.32 11.02
CA ILE A 407 25.69 3.11 10.17
C ILE A 407 25.44 3.71 8.78
N TYR A 408 24.25 3.46 8.23
CA TYR A 408 23.83 4.06 6.97
C TYR A 408 23.74 5.58 7.05
N ALA A 409 23.26 6.12 8.18
CA ALA A 409 23.21 7.56 8.39
C ALA A 409 24.61 8.20 8.40
N ILE A 410 25.58 7.61 9.09
CA ILE A 410 26.98 8.10 9.11
C ILE A 410 27.58 8.07 7.70
N ILE A 411 27.40 6.96 6.97
CA ILE A 411 27.87 6.85 5.59
C ILE A 411 27.17 7.88 4.70
N GLY A 412 25.87 8.07 4.88
CA GLY A 412 25.06 9.06 4.17
C GLY A 412 25.56 10.48 4.36
N VAL A 413 25.85 10.88 5.59
CA VAL A 413 26.42 12.22 5.90
C VAL A 413 27.80 12.36 5.26
N GLY A 414 28.66 11.34 5.35
CA GLY A 414 29.96 11.37 4.68
C GLY A 414 29.84 11.49 3.15
N ALA A 415 28.92 10.74 2.54
CA ALA A 415 28.66 10.81 1.11
C ALA A 415 28.09 12.17 0.72
N TRP A 416 27.17 12.74 1.51
CA TRP A 416 26.61 14.07 1.31
C TRP A 416 27.69 15.15 1.31
N ILE A 417 28.62 15.13 2.27
CA ILE A 417 29.77 16.05 2.30
C ILE A 417 30.64 15.85 1.04
N ALA A 418 30.92 14.60 0.67
CA ALA A 418 31.73 14.30 -0.51
C ALA A 418 31.06 14.76 -1.81
N PHE A 419 29.74 14.64 -1.94
CA PHE A 419 28.99 15.18 -3.06
C PHE A 419 29.03 16.72 -3.11
N LEU A 420 28.93 17.37 -1.94
CA LEU A 420 29.04 18.82 -1.82
C LEU A 420 30.37 19.35 -2.38
N TYR A 421 31.48 18.65 -2.10
CA TYR A 421 32.78 18.99 -2.67
C TYR A 421 32.96 18.53 -4.13
N SER A 422 32.24 17.48 -4.56
CA SER A 422 32.33 16.99 -5.95
C SER A 422 31.62 17.86 -6.97
N GLY A 423 30.76 18.78 -6.52
CA GLY A 423 29.96 19.69 -7.35
C GLY A 423 28.80 19.02 -8.09
N ILE A 424 28.51 17.77 -7.76
CA ILE A 424 27.24 17.09 -8.03
C ILE A 424 26.29 17.39 -6.85
N SER A 425 24.99 17.50 -7.11
CA SER A 425 24.00 17.80 -6.06
C SER A 425 24.07 16.78 -4.89
N PRO A 426 24.33 17.24 -3.65
CA PRO A 426 24.30 16.43 -2.42
C PRO A 426 23.03 15.62 -2.22
N VAL A 427 21.92 16.07 -2.79
CA VAL A 427 20.62 15.39 -2.78
C VAL A 427 20.69 13.96 -3.32
N LEU A 428 21.55 13.69 -4.31
CA LEU A 428 21.74 12.33 -4.83
C LEU A 428 22.28 11.36 -3.78
N ALA A 429 23.00 11.84 -2.77
CA ALA A 429 23.47 11.02 -1.66
C ALA A 429 22.30 10.35 -0.94
N GLY A 430 21.22 11.11 -0.69
CA GLY A 430 20.02 10.62 -0.05
C GLY A 430 19.33 9.53 -0.88
N VAL A 431 19.14 9.77 -2.18
CA VAL A 431 18.53 8.78 -3.08
C VAL A 431 19.35 7.50 -3.11
N LEU A 432 20.65 7.60 -3.39
CA LEU A 432 21.53 6.43 -3.51
C LEU A 432 21.60 5.63 -2.20
N LEU A 433 21.62 6.33 -1.06
CA LEU A 433 21.57 5.69 0.26
C LEU A 433 20.26 4.93 0.48
N ALA A 434 19.12 5.47 0.03
CA ALA A 434 17.84 4.77 0.08
C ALA A 434 17.89 3.41 -0.64
N PHE A 435 18.56 3.37 -1.80
CA PHE A 435 18.80 2.15 -2.56
C PHE A 435 19.74 1.16 -1.86
N ALA A 436 20.60 1.61 -0.96
CA ALA A 436 21.43 0.74 -0.13
C ALA A 436 20.70 0.16 1.11
N ILE A 437 19.71 0.87 1.67
CA ILE A 437 19.04 0.49 2.95
C ILE A 437 18.22 -0.81 2.84
N PRO A 438 18.30 -1.79 3.76
CA PRO A 438 17.62 -3.08 3.62
C PRO A 438 16.07 -3.01 3.62
N LEU A 439 15.43 -3.66 2.65
CA LEU A 439 13.95 -3.80 2.54
C LEU A 439 13.39 -5.06 3.21
N LYS A 440 14.20 -6.11 3.41
CA LYS A 440 13.70 -7.35 3.99
C LYS A 440 13.61 -7.24 5.52
N PRO A 441 12.49 -7.66 6.14
CA PRO A 441 12.39 -7.73 7.58
C PRO A 441 13.41 -8.71 8.17
N LYS A 442 13.63 -8.62 9.48
CA LYS A 442 14.61 -9.49 10.16
C LYS A 442 13.99 -10.85 10.46
N ILE A 443 12.74 -10.85 10.93
CA ILE A 443 11.95 -12.06 11.20
C ILE A 443 11.15 -12.40 9.94
N HIS A 444 11.16 -13.68 9.56
CA HIS A 444 10.33 -14.15 8.45
C HIS A 444 8.85 -14.15 8.89
N PRO A 445 7.87 -13.86 7.99
CA PRO A 445 6.45 -13.84 8.37
C PRO A 445 5.98 -15.11 9.11
N THR A 446 6.43 -16.28 8.68
CA THR A 446 6.10 -17.57 9.33
C THR A 446 6.61 -17.65 10.77
N ASP A 447 7.88 -17.30 11.00
CA ASP A 447 8.49 -17.30 12.33
C ASP A 447 7.82 -16.26 13.24
N PHE A 448 7.41 -15.12 12.67
CA PHE A 448 6.67 -14.08 13.38
C PHE A 448 5.30 -14.58 13.84
N ILE A 449 4.55 -15.24 12.95
CA ILE A 449 3.22 -15.78 13.29
C ILE A 449 3.34 -16.80 14.42
N GLN A 450 4.29 -17.73 14.32
CA GLN A 450 4.50 -18.74 15.34
C GLN A 450 4.88 -18.11 16.69
N ALA A 451 5.89 -17.25 16.71
CA ALA A 451 6.32 -16.58 17.93
C ALA A 451 5.20 -15.73 18.55
N SER A 452 4.35 -15.11 17.72
CA SER A 452 3.21 -14.31 18.19
C SER A 452 2.15 -15.18 18.88
N TRP A 453 1.84 -16.35 18.31
CA TRP A 453 0.88 -17.28 18.94
C TRP A 453 1.39 -17.81 20.27
N GLU A 454 2.66 -18.21 20.33
CA GLU A 454 3.29 -18.67 21.58
C GLU A 454 3.26 -17.57 22.65
N THR A 455 3.59 -16.33 22.27
CA THR A 455 3.58 -15.18 23.19
C THR A 455 2.16 -14.80 23.65
N LEU A 456 1.15 -14.91 22.76
CA LEU A 456 -0.25 -14.67 23.12
C LEU A 456 -0.80 -15.73 24.07
N ASP A 457 -0.40 -17.00 23.89
CA ASP A 457 -0.78 -18.08 24.80
C ASP A 457 -0.12 -17.90 26.18
N GLU A 458 1.13 -17.44 26.23
CA GLU A 458 1.80 -17.04 27.48
C GLU A 458 1.08 -15.87 28.17
N TYR A 459 0.70 -14.84 27.41
CA TYR A 459 -0.07 -13.70 27.93
C TYR A 459 -1.40 -14.17 28.54
N LYS A 460 -2.15 -14.99 27.80
CA LYS A 460 -3.44 -15.53 28.26
C LYS A 460 -3.28 -16.30 29.58
N LYS A 461 -2.31 -17.20 29.67
CA LYS A 461 -2.02 -17.96 30.91
C LYS A 461 -1.66 -17.04 32.08
N ALA A 462 -0.83 -16.02 31.85
CA ALA A 462 -0.44 -15.07 32.90
C ALA A 462 -1.65 -14.29 33.45
N THR A 463 -2.58 -13.90 32.58
CA THR A 463 -3.81 -13.19 32.96
C THR A 463 -4.86 -14.07 33.63
N GLU A 464 -5.00 -15.34 33.23
CA GLU A 464 -5.97 -16.27 33.85
C GLU A 464 -5.58 -16.69 35.26
N THR A 465 -4.28 -16.68 35.58
CA THR A 465 -3.75 -17.19 36.85
C THR A 465 -3.71 -16.12 37.95
N SER A 466 -3.93 -14.84 37.62
CA SER A 466 -3.71 -13.72 38.53
C SER A 466 -4.96 -12.87 38.71
N THR A 467 -5.25 -12.44 39.95
CA THR A 467 -6.37 -11.54 40.28
C THR A 467 -6.13 -10.08 39.88
N SER A 468 -4.95 -9.76 39.35
CA SER A 468 -4.56 -8.43 38.88
C SER A 468 -4.35 -8.48 37.37
N GLU A 469 -4.97 -7.54 36.65
CA GLU A 469 -4.94 -7.44 35.18
C GLU A 469 -3.54 -7.12 34.62
N THR A 470 -2.58 -6.74 35.46
CA THR A 470 -1.20 -6.41 35.08
C THR A 470 -0.20 -7.20 35.94
N THR A 471 0.30 -8.29 35.37
CA THR A 471 1.40 -9.08 35.94
C THR A 471 2.71 -8.78 35.20
N GLN A 472 3.84 -8.99 35.87
CA GLN A 472 5.16 -8.84 35.23
C GLN A 472 5.31 -9.78 34.01
N ASP A 473 4.71 -10.96 34.08
CA ASP A 473 4.73 -11.95 32.99
C ASP A 473 3.84 -11.52 31.82
N SER A 474 2.66 -10.95 32.08
CA SER A 474 1.81 -10.38 31.03
C SER A 474 2.46 -9.16 30.36
N GLU A 475 3.13 -8.29 31.11
CA GLU A 475 3.91 -7.17 30.54
C GLU A 475 5.08 -7.64 29.69
N HIS A 476 5.79 -8.69 30.13
CA HIS A 476 6.88 -9.29 29.38
C HIS A 476 6.40 -9.91 28.06
N ALA A 477 5.26 -10.62 28.09
CA ALA A 477 4.64 -11.16 26.89
C ALA A 477 4.25 -10.04 25.91
N LEU A 478 3.60 -8.97 26.38
CA LEU A 478 3.28 -7.81 25.55
C LEU A 478 4.53 -7.15 24.96
N PHE A 479 5.59 -6.95 25.75
CA PHE A 479 6.84 -6.37 25.27
C PHE A 479 7.53 -7.26 24.23
N THR A 480 7.49 -8.58 24.43
CA THR A 480 8.03 -9.57 23.48
C THR A 480 7.27 -9.51 22.16
N LEU A 481 5.94 -9.43 22.23
CA LEU A 481 5.07 -9.31 21.06
C LEU A 481 5.32 -7.98 20.32
N GLN A 482 5.42 -6.86 21.05
CA GLN A 482 5.82 -5.57 20.48
C GLN A 482 7.19 -5.64 19.78
N THR A 483 8.15 -6.33 20.39
CA THR A 483 9.48 -6.53 19.81
C THR A 483 9.43 -7.41 18.55
N ALA A 484 8.65 -8.48 18.56
CA ALA A 484 8.45 -9.34 17.41
C ALA A 484 7.80 -8.58 16.24
N VAL A 485 6.74 -7.81 16.51
CA VAL A 485 6.08 -6.94 15.52
C VAL A 485 7.08 -5.94 14.94
N LYS A 486 7.87 -5.30 15.82
CA LYS A 486 8.92 -4.39 15.40
C LYS A 486 9.92 -5.10 14.50
N GLU A 487 10.44 -6.28 14.84
CA GLU A 487 11.46 -6.95 14.01
C GLU A 487 10.90 -7.62 12.74
N ALA A 488 9.59 -7.84 12.67
CA ALA A 488 8.85 -8.28 11.48
C ALA A 488 8.56 -7.16 10.48
N THR A 489 8.65 -5.89 10.89
CA THR A 489 8.59 -4.74 9.97
C THR A 489 9.97 -4.41 9.38
N SER A 490 10.00 -4.06 8.10
CA SER A 490 11.27 -3.82 7.41
C SER A 490 11.99 -2.56 7.91
N PRO A 491 13.34 -2.53 7.95
CA PRO A 491 14.09 -1.32 8.30
C PRO A 491 13.76 -0.13 7.39
N LEU A 492 13.55 -0.38 6.10
CA LEU A 492 13.13 0.62 5.14
C LEU A 492 11.77 1.23 5.52
N SER A 493 10.75 0.41 5.79
CA SER A 493 9.41 0.88 6.13
C SER A 493 9.41 1.71 7.41
N LYS A 494 10.17 1.28 8.44
CA LYS A 494 10.32 2.03 9.69
C LYS A 494 10.96 3.41 9.47
N LEU A 495 11.96 3.48 8.60
CA LEU A 495 12.65 4.74 8.31
C LEU A 495 11.77 5.64 7.44
N GLU A 496 11.09 5.06 6.44
CA GLU A 496 10.13 5.76 5.58
C GLU A 496 9.06 6.45 6.41
N GLU A 497 8.40 5.74 7.34
CA GLU A 497 7.35 6.33 8.19
C GLU A 497 7.85 7.53 9.01
N LYS A 498 8.99 7.37 9.69
CA LYS A 498 9.61 8.46 10.47
C LYS A 498 10.02 9.64 9.61
N LEU A 499 10.63 9.38 8.46
CA LEU A 499 11.03 10.45 7.54
C LEU A 499 9.81 11.13 6.91
N ASN A 500 8.72 10.40 6.68
CA ASN A 500 7.53 10.95 6.05
C ASN A 500 6.96 12.12 6.88
N GLU A 501 6.83 11.94 8.20
CA GLU A 501 6.36 12.97 9.12
C GLU A 501 7.34 14.17 9.18
N VAL A 502 8.64 13.90 9.40
CA VAL A 502 9.66 14.96 9.47
C VAL A 502 9.72 15.75 8.17
N VAL A 503 9.65 15.08 7.03
CA VAL A 503 9.79 15.74 5.73
C VAL A 503 8.60 16.63 5.44
N HIS A 504 7.38 16.14 5.63
CA HIS A 504 6.17 16.87 5.27
C HIS A 504 5.81 17.99 6.26
N TYR A 505 6.12 17.84 7.55
CA TYR A 505 5.79 18.84 8.57
C TYR A 505 6.95 19.77 8.97
N LEU A 506 8.21 19.42 8.65
CA LEU A 506 9.37 20.25 8.98
C LEU A 506 10.17 20.66 7.74
N VAL A 507 10.64 19.69 6.94
CA VAL A 507 11.54 19.98 5.81
C VAL A 507 10.88 20.82 4.73
N LEU A 508 9.75 20.37 4.19
CA LEU A 508 9.06 21.07 3.10
C LEU A 508 8.53 22.46 3.54
N PRO A 509 7.91 22.62 4.72
CA PRO A 509 7.51 23.95 5.21
C PRO A 509 8.66 24.95 5.35
N ILE A 510 9.79 24.52 5.93
CA ILE A 510 10.99 25.36 6.05
C ILE A 510 11.58 25.69 4.68
N PHE A 511 11.64 24.69 3.79
CA PHE A 511 12.09 24.87 2.41
C PHE A 511 11.25 25.92 1.67
N VAL A 512 9.93 25.84 1.79
CA VAL A 512 9.01 26.80 1.18
C VAL A 512 9.24 28.19 1.73
N LEU A 513 9.36 28.36 3.05
CA LEU A 513 9.64 29.66 3.66
C LEU A 513 10.95 30.26 3.13
N ALA A 514 12.03 29.50 3.13
CA ALA A 514 13.33 29.98 2.66
C ALA A 514 13.33 30.37 1.18
N ASN A 515 12.50 29.72 0.35
CA ASN A 515 12.50 29.93 -1.08
C ASN A 515 11.33 30.79 -1.62
N SER A 516 10.32 31.12 -0.80
CA SER A 516 9.15 31.93 -1.20
C SER A 516 9.41 33.44 -1.21
N GLY A 517 10.62 33.90 -0.90
CA GLY A 517 10.94 35.32 -0.77
C GLY A 517 10.90 36.10 -2.09
N ILE A 518 9.71 36.52 -2.52
CA ILE A 518 9.49 37.37 -3.70
C ILE A 518 9.01 38.74 -3.24
N ILE A 519 9.86 39.76 -3.41
CA ILE A 519 9.53 41.16 -3.09
C ILE A 519 8.74 41.76 -4.27
N LEU A 520 7.42 41.88 -4.11
CA LEU A 520 6.52 42.34 -5.17
C LEU A 520 6.63 43.86 -5.43
N THR A 521 7.02 44.65 -4.43
CA THR A 521 7.09 46.12 -4.52
C THR A 521 8.10 46.64 -5.53
N ASN A 522 9.15 45.87 -5.85
CA ASN A 522 10.21 46.26 -6.77
C ASN A 522 10.08 45.63 -8.16
N ILE A 523 9.00 44.89 -8.43
CA ILE A 523 8.86 44.07 -9.63
C ILE A 523 7.62 44.50 -10.42
N ASN A 524 7.83 44.89 -11.68
CA ASN A 524 6.73 45.00 -12.64
C ASN A 524 6.22 43.59 -12.98
N LEU A 525 5.21 43.10 -12.26
CA LEU A 525 4.64 41.76 -12.44
C LEU A 525 4.23 41.48 -13.89
N ILE A 526 3.49 42.42 -14.51
CA ILE A 526 3.01 42.26 -15.88
C ILE A 526 4.18 42.04 -16.84
N GLN A 527 5.21 42.87 -16.75
CA GLN A 527 6.37 42.76 -17.64
C GLN A 527 7.15 41.44 -17.43
N ASN A 528 7.23 40.95 -16.19
CA ASN A 528 7.93 39.70 -15.88
C ASN A 528 7.16 38.47 -16.37
N ILE A 529 5.83 38.46 -16.28
CA ILE A 529 4.99 37.34 -16.74
C ILE A 529 5.18 37.07 -18.24
N PHE A 530 5.36 38.12 -19.05
CA PHE A 530 5.55 37.98 -20.50
C PHE A 530 7.00 37.72 -20.93
N GLN A 531 7.93 37.49 -19.99
CA GLN A 531 9.29 37.04 -20.33
C GLN A 531 9.29 35.57 -20.77
N SER A 532 10.36 35.15 -21.46
CA SER A 532 10.47 33.80 -22.01
C SER A 532 10.50 32.70 -20.94
N ILE A 533 11.10 32.96 -19.77
CA ILE A 533 11.17 31.99 -18.65
C ILE A 533 9.77 31.71 -18.07
N PRO A 534 9.01 32.72 -17.59
CA PRO A 534 7.71 32.45 -16.98
C PRO A 534 6.71 31.91 -17.99
N LEU A 535 6.71 32.43 -19.23
CA LEU A 535 5.88 31.87 -20.31
C LEU A 535 6.24 30.42 -20.61
N GLY A 536 7.53 30.07 -20.64
CA GLY A 536 7.97 28.69 -20.83
C GLY A 536 7.42 27.74 -19.77
N ILE A 537 7.37 28.19 -18.51
CA ILE A 537 6.85 27.39 -17.39
C ILE A 537 5.32 27.30 -17.45
N ILE A 538 4.63 28.42 -17.67
CA ILE A 538 3.16 28.49 -17.73
C ILE A 538 2.63 27.68 -18.91
N ILE A 539 3.20 27.84 -20.10
CA ILE A 539 2.81 27.09 -21.30
C ILE A 539 3.24 25.63 -21.18
N GLY A 540 4.32 25.35 -20.45
CA GLY A 540 4.79 23.99 -20.14
C GLY A 540 3.72 23.09 -19.51
N ILE A 541 2.75 23.65 -18.76
CA ILE A 541 1.60 22.90 -18.23
C ILE A 541 0.85 22.17 -19.35
N PHE A 542 0.62 22.84 -20.48
CA PHE A 542 -0.06 22.21 -21.62
C PHE A 542 0.77 21.08 -22.19
N GLY A 543 2.10 21.21 -22.20
CA GLY A 543 3.01 20.12 -22.54
C GLY A 543 2.78 18.90 -21.63
N LYS A 544 2.67 19.13 -20.33
CA LYS A 544 2.43 18.05 -19.35
C LYS A 544 1.08 17.38 -19.55
N ILE A 545 0.01 18.17 -19.74
CA ILE A 545 -1.34 17.66 -20.03
C ILE A 545 -1.32 16.80 -21.29
N ILE A 546 -0.77 17.34 -22.39
CA ILE A 546 -0.68 16.64 -23.68
C ILE A 546 0.16 15.36 -23.54
N GLY A 547 1.33 15.47 -22.92
CA GLY A 547 2.28 14.37 -22.78
C GLY A 547 1.70 13.19 -22.00
N ILE A 548 1.19 13.45 -20.79
CA ILE A 548 0.60 12.41 -19.92
C ILE A 548 -0.58 11.75 -20.61
N THR A 549 -1.50 12.54 -21.17
CA THR A 549 -2.74 12.00 -21.76
C THR A 549 -2.46 11.24 -23.05
N LEU A 550 -1.61 11.77 -23.92
CA LEU A 550 -1.25 11.14 -25.19
C LEU A 550 -0.48 9.84 -24.96
N PHE A 551 0.53 9.83 -24.09
CA PHE A 551 1.32 8.62 -23.86
C PHE A 551 0.53 7.54 -23.13
N SER A 552 -0.33 7.94 -22.18
CA SER A 552 -1.28 7.00 -21.55
C SER A 552 -2.25 6.41 -22.58
N TYR A 553 -2.77 7.24 -23.50
CA TYR A 553 -3.67 6.77 -24.57
C TYR A 553 -2.96 5.85 -25.57
N ILE A 554 -1.74 6.21 -26.00
CA ILE A 554 -0.93 5.38 -26.89
C ILE A 554 -0.65 4.03 -26.23
N ALA A 555 -0.23 4.00 -24.96
CA ALA A 555 0.10 2.77 -24.26
C ALA A 555 -1.13 1.86 -24.08
N CYS A 556 -2.27 2.41 -23.67
CA CYS A 556 -3.50 1.64 -23.43
C CYS A 556 -4.23 1.22 -24.71
N CYS A 557 -4.42 2.15 -25.66
CA CYS A 557 -5.35 1.95 -26.78
C CYS A 557 -4.66 1.53 -28.08
N ILE A 558 -3.48 2.11 -28.36
CA ILE A 558 -2.78 1.90 -29.64
C ILE A 558 -1.85 0.69 -29.52
N LEU A 559 -0.92 0.74 -28.57
CA LEU A 559 0.06 -0.31 -28.34
C LEU A 559 -0.51 -1.49 -27.55
N LYS A 560 -1.59 -1.27 -26.77
CA LYS A 560 -2.24 -2.28 -25.92
C LYS A 560 -1.26 -3.00 -24.99
N ILE A 561 -0.27 -2.26 -24.49
CA ILE A 561 0.79 -2.75 -23.59
C ILE A 561 0.43 -2.59 -22.10
N CYS A 562 -0.65 -1.86 -21.81
CA CYS A 562 -1.18 -1.68 -20.45
C CYS A 562 -2.70 -1.49 -20.50
N LYS A 563 -3.35 -1.62 -19.34
CA LYS A 563 -4.78 -1.35 -19.16
C LYS A 563 -4.98 -0.22 -18.17
N LEU A 564 -6.09 0.50 -18.34
CA LEU A 564 -6.55 1.45 -17.34
C LEU A 564 -7.18 0.67 -16.17
N PRO A 565 -7.04 1.13 -14.91
CA PRO A 565 -7.76 0.52 -13.78
C PRO A 565 -9.29 0.46 -14.02
N GLU A 566 -9.97 -0.55 -13.48
CA GLU A 566 -11.36 -0.91 -13.85
C GLU A 566 -12.38 0.20 -13.62
N ASP A 567 -12.18 1.02 -12.59
CA ASP A 567 -13.02 2.15 -12.21
C ASP A 567 -12.50 3.48 -12.78
N MET A 568 -11.37 3.49 -13.50
CA MET A 568 -10.77 4.70 -14.06
C MET A 568 -11.15 4.90 -15.53
N ASN A 569 -11.33 6.15 -15.97
CA ASN A 569 -11.54 6.50 -17.38
C ASN A 569 -10.53 7.53 -17.90
N HIS A 570 -10.44 7.68 -19.23
CA HIS A 570 -9.49 8.63 -19.85
C HIS A 570 -9.77 10.11 -19.48
N ARG A 571 -10.99 10.47 -19.05
CA ARG A 571 -11.29 11.83 -18.57
C ARG A 571 -10.70 12.07 -17.19
N GLU A 572 -10.64 11.05 -16.34
CA GLU A 572 -9.95 11.08 -15.05
C GLU A 572 -8.44 11.13 -15.24
N VAL A 573 -7.89 10.40 -16.23
CA VAL A 573 -6.47 10.55 -16.62
C VAL A 573 -6.16 11.97 -17.06
N PHE A 574 -7.05 12.60 -17.85
CA PHE A 574 -6.92 14.00 -18.24
C PHE A 574 -6.95 14.95 -17.04
N GLY A 575 -7.86 14.73 -16.08
CA GLY A 575 -7.89 15.50 -14.84
C GLY A 575 -6.63 15.33 -13.99
N ALA A 576 -6.14 14.10 -13.85
CA ALA A 576 -4.88 13.79 -13.17
C ALA A 576 -3.68 14.42 -13.88
N ALA A 577 -3.68 14.48 -15.22
CA ALA A 577 -2.65 15.14 -16.00
C ALA A 577 -2.59 16.65 -15.76
N ILE A 578 -3.76 17.30 -15.58
CA ILE A 578 -3.81 18.72 -15.20
C ILE A 578 -3.23 18.91 -13.79
N LEU A 579 -3.62 18.08 -12.82
CA LEU A 579 -3.05 18.13 -11.46
C LEU A 579 -1.55 17.84 -11.45
N GLY A 580 -1.06 16.98 -12.36
CA GLY A 580 0.38 16.77 -12.59
C GLY A 580 1.13 18.03 -13.01
N GLY A 581 0.43 19.07 -13.49
CA GLY A 581 0.99 20.39 -13.79
C GLY A 581 1.38 21.22 -12.57
N ILE A 582 1.03 20.79 -11.36
CA ILE A 582 1.41 21.46 -10.11
C ILE A 582 2.87 21.09 -9.81
N GLY A 583 3.82 22.00 -10.05
CA GLY A 583 5.26 21.73 -9.82
C GLY A 583 5.81 22.27 -8.49
N PHE A 584 5.21 23.37 -8.00
CA PHE A 584 5.52 24.07 -6.75
C PHE A 584 6.88 23.78 -6.09
N THR A 585 6.96 22.95 -5.03
CA THR A 585 8.21 22.77 -4.26
C THR A 585 9.35 22.19 -5.11
N SER A 586 9.08 21.12 -5.85
CA SER A 586 10.04 20.47 -6.75
C SER A 586 10.53 21.41 -7.86
N ALA A 587 9.64 22.24 -8.41
CA ALA A 587 9.98 23.21 -9.44
C ALA A 587 10.83 24.38 -8.90
N ILE A 588 10.53 24.85 -7.69
CA ILE A 588 11.31 25.86 -6.99
C ILE A 588 12.72 25.32 -6.70
N PHE A 589 12.83 24.08 -6.23
CA PHE A 589 14.12 23.43 -6.00
C PHE A 589 14.94 23.33 -7.29
N MET A 590 14.30 22.87 -8.38
CA MET A 590 14.96 22.77 -9.68
C MET A 590 15.40 24.12 -10.25
N THR A 591 14.70 25.21 -9.90
CA THR A 591 15.08 26.58 -10.28
C THR A 591 16.40 26.99 -9.65
N GLU A 592 16.59 26.69 -8.35
CA GLU A 592 17.82 27.03 -7.61
C GLU A 592 19.02 26.19 -8.09
N LEU A 593 18.78 24.98 -8.63
CA LEU A 593 19.81 24.20 -9.31
C LEU A 593 20.14 24.71 -10.72
N ALA A 594 19.13 25.25 -11.42
CA ALA A 594 19.27 25.67 -12.81
C ALA A 594 20.00 27.01 -12.97
N TYR A 595 19.76 27.95 -12.05
CA TYR A 595 20.19 29.33 -12.21
C TYR A 595 20.91 29.88 -10.99
N ASP A 596 22.02 30.58 -11.23
CA ASP A 596 22.69 31.41 -10.24
C ASP A 596 22.24 32.89 -10.33
N THR A 597 21.61 33.28 -11.46
CA THR A 597 21.17 34.67 -11.72
C THR A 597 19.89 35.00 -10.95
N PRO A 598 19.87 35.99 -10.03
CA PRO A 598 18.70 36.31 -9.22
C PRO A 598 17.44 36.64 -10.03
N LEU A 599 17.60 37.32 -11.17
CA LEU A 599 16.48 37.67 -12.05
C LEU A 599 15.79 36.43 -12.63
N TYR A 600 16.55 35.42 -13.06
CA TYR A 600 16.00 34.17 -13.60
C TYR A 600 15.29 33.35 -12.52
N ILE A 601 15.86 33.33 -11.31
CA ILE A 601 15.23 32.68 -10.15
C ILE A 601 13.87 33.32 -9.85
N ILE A 602 13.81 34.66 -9.77
CA ILE A 602 12.56 35.39 -9.51
C ILE A 602 11.53 35.14 -10.61
N GLN A 603 11.93 35.24 -11.88
CA GLN A 603 11.04 34.98 -13.02
C GLN A 603 10.50 33.55 -12.97
N SER A 604 11.36 32.55 -12.78
CA SER A 604 10.94 31.15 -12.65
C SER A 604 9.93 30.96 -11.52
N LYS A 605 10.18 31.54 -10.33
CA LYS A 605 9.25 31.45 -9.20
C LYS A 605 7.88 32.03 -9.54
N ILE A 606 7.81 33.18 -10.22
CA ILE A 606 6.55 33.77 -10.69
C ILE A 606 5.84 32.81 -11.67
N GLY A 607 6.57 32.26 -12.64
CA GLY A 607 6.04 31.29 -13.60
C GLY A 607 5.47 30.04 -12.93
N ILE A 608 6.20 29.47 -11.95
CA ILE A 608 5.81 28.29 -11.18
C ILE A 608 4.54 28.54 -10.36
N LEU A 609 4.41 29.72 -9.75
CA LEU A 609 3.24 30.05 -8.94
C LEU A 609 1.99 30.17 -9.78
N ILE A 610 2.08 30.91 -10.90
CA ILE A 610 0.97 31.06 -11.84
C ILE A 610 0.60 29.70 -12.42
N SER A 611 1.59 28.90 -12.82
CA SER A 611 1.34 27.57 -13.38
C SER A 611 0.68 26.64 -12.38
N SER A 612 1.18 26.59 -11.15
CA SER A 612 0.65 25.72 -10.09
C SER A 612 -0.78 26.11 -9.70
N ILE A 613 -1.09 27.41 -9.62
CA ILE A 613 -2.46 27.88 -9.36
C ILE A 613 -3.41 27.53 -10.51
N LEU A 614 -2.99 27.75 -11.75
CA LEU A 614 -3.80 27.39 -12.93
C LEU A 614 -4.05 25.89 -12.99
N ALA A 615 -3.03 25.06 -12.77
CA ALA A 615 -3.15 23.61 -12.73
C ALA A 615 -4.09 23.15 -11.61
N ALA A 616 -3.97 23.70 -10.41
CA ALA A 616 -4.85 23.37 -9.28
C ALA A 616 -6.32 23.70 -9.57
N ILE A 617 -6.60 24.92 -10.06
CA ILE A 617 -7.97 25.37 -10.35
C ILE A 617 -8.58 24.55 -11.50
N LEU A 618 -7.86 24.43 -12.62
CA LEU A 618 -8.36 23.74 -13.81
C LEU A 618 -8.54 22.23 -13.54
N GLY A 619 -7.62 21.61 -12.81
CA GLY A 619 -7.70 20.19 -12.45
C GLY A 619 -8.86 19.92 -11.50
N TYR A 620 -9.04 20.76 -10.48
CA TYR A 620 -10.18 20.68 -9.57
C TYR A 620 -11.52 20.81 -10.32
N LEU A 621 -11.68 21.86 -11.12
CA LEU A 621 -12.92 22.11 -11.85
C LEU A 621 -13.24 20.96 -12.82
N TRP A 622 -12.25 20.47 -13.56
CA TRP A 622 -12.43 19.37 -14.50
C TRP A 622 -12.93 18.11 -13.80
N LEU A 623 -12.23 17.67 -12.74
CA LEU A 623 -12.60 16.48 -12.00
C LEU A 623 -13.95 16.64 -11.29
N PHE A 624 -14.21 17.81 -10.70
CA PHE A 624 -15.49 18.12 -10.06
C PHE A 624 -16.68 17.94 -11.02
N PHE A 625 -16.59 18.52 -12.21
CA PHE A 625 -17.65 18.37 -13.22
C PHE A 625 -17.73 16.96 -13.78
N ASN A 626 -16.59 16.27 -13.96
CA ASN A 626 -16.57 14.90 -14.44
C ASN A 626 -17.25 13.92 -13.47
N TYR A 627 -16.94 14.00 -12.17
CA TYR A 627 -17.58 13.15 -11.16
C TYR A 627 -19.08 13.45 -11.04
N ARG A 628 -19.49 14.72 -11.09
CA ARG A 628 -20.93 15.08 -11.10
C ARG A 628 -21.67 14.57 -12.34
N PHE A 629 -21.02 14.57 -13.49
CA PHE A 629 -21.62 14.08 -14.73
C PHE A 629 -21.85 12.56 -14.67
N ILE A 630 -20.89 11.81 -14.11
CA ILE A 630 -21.01 10.36 -13.92
C ILE A 630 -22.13 10.03 -12.92
N GLU A 631 -22.23 10.76 -11.80
CA GLU A 631 -23.31 10.59 -10.82
C GLU A 631 -24.70 10.80 -11.46
N ARG A 632 -24.87 11.84 -12.28
CA ARG A 632 -26.15 12.09 -12.97
C ARG A 632 -26.53 10.97 -13.92
N LYS A 633 -25.57 10.47 -14.70
CA LYS A 633 -25.80 9.40 -15.67
C LYS A 633 -26.12 8.05 -15.01
N ASN A 634 -25.63 7.80 -13.80
CA ASN A 634 -25.94 6.57 -13.06
C ASN A 634 -27.29 6.64 -12.32
N ASN A 635 -27.84 7.85 -12.11
CA ASN A 635 -29.13 8.09 -11.47
C ASN A 635 -30.29 8.28 -12.47
N GLU A 636 -29.99 8.39 -13.78
CA GLU A 636 -30.93 8.38 -14.91
C GLU A 636 -30.98 7.00 -15.54
#